data_AF-A0A4R4EPV1-F1
#
_entry.id   AF-A0A4R4EPV1-F1
#
_cell.length_a   1.000
_cell.length_b   1.000
_cell.length_c   1.000
_cell.angle_alpha   90.00
_cell.angle_beta   90.00
_cell.angle_gamma   90.00
#
_symmetry.space_group_name_H-M   'P 1'
#
loop_
_entity.id
_entity.type
_entity.pdbx_description
1 polymer ?
#
loop_
_entity_poly.entity_id
_entity_poly.type
_entity_poly.pdbx_seq_one_letter_code
_entity_poly.pdbx_strand_id
1 'polypeptide(L)'
;QLRADLIQALMCQGEIPVRALERRYAIDFAAYFAPSLEKLAPLEADGLVRCSPDRIQVTSQGRLFLRNIAMCFDAYLDRPADVLRPRFSRAV
;
A
#
# COMPACT_ATOMS: atom_id res chain seq x y z
N GLN A 1 -0.86 -6.20 11.61
CA GLN A 1 -2.30 -5.95 11.37
C GLN A 1 -2.51 -5.14 10.09
N LEU A 2 -1.93 -3.95 9.92
CA LEU A 2 -2.02 -3.15 8.67
C LEU A 2 -1.88 -3.96 7.36
N ARG A 3 -0.80 -4.73 7.20
CA ARG A 3 -0.57 -5.54 5.98
C ARG A 3 -1.61 -6.64 5.80
N ALA A 4 -2.03 -7.30 6.88
CA ALA A 4 -3.04 -8.33 6.83
C ALA A 4 -4.40 -7.76 6.38
N ASP A 5 -4.81 -6.61 6.94
CA ASP A 5 -6.04 -5.91 6.55
C ASP A 5 -5.98 -5.46 5.08
N LEU A 6 -4.82 -4.95 4.63
CA LEU A 6 -4.58 -4.58 3.23
C LEU A 6 -4.71 -5.79 2.30
N ILE A 7 -4.01 -6.88 2.61
CA ILE A 7 -4.02 -8.11 1.80
C ILE A 7 -5.43 -8.69 1.78
N GLN A 8 -6.15 -8.69 2.91
CA GLN A 8 -7.54 -9.15 2.97
C GLN A 8 -8.46 -8.29 2.10
N ALA A 9 -8.35 -6.95 2.17
CA ALA A 9 -9.11 -6.06 1.30
C ALA A 9 -8.82 -6.33 -0.18
N LEU A 10 -7.54 -6.49 -0.53
CA LEU A 10 -7.13 -6.82 -1.88
C LEU A 10 -7.69 -8.18 -2.35
N MET A 11 -7.66 -9.22 -1.51
CA MET A 11 -8.14 -10.57 -1.84
C MET A 11 -9.66 -10.67 -1.91
N CYS A 12 -10.39 -9.95 -1.06
CA CYS A 12 -11.86 -9.99 -1.01
C CYS A 12 -12.52 -8.98 -1.95
N GLN A 13 -11.97 -7.77 -2.04
CA GLN A 13 -12.58 -6.63 -2.75
C GLN A 13 -11.86 -6.34 -4.07
N GLY A 14 -10.63 -6.82 -4.25
CA GLY A 14 -9.81 -6.48 -5.42
C GLY A 14 -9.27 -5.06 -5.37
N GLU A 15 -9.28 -4.41 -4.20
CA GLU A 15 -8.82 -3.04 -4.04
C GLU A 15 -8.18 -2.80 -2.67
N ILE A 16 -7.33 -1.78 -2.62
CA ILE A 16 -6.69 -1.29 -1.41
C ILE A 16 -7.24 0.12 -1.15
N PRO A 17 -8.02 0.33 -0.08
CA PRO A 17 -8.56 1.63 0.27
C PRO A 17 -7.50 2.47 1.01
N VAL A 18 -6.59 3.09 0.25
CA VAL A 18 -5.44 3.86 0.77
C VAL A 18 -5.87 4.85 1.85
N ARG A 19 -6.84 5.74 1.57
CA ARG A 19 -7.37 6.74 2.52
C ARG A 19 -7.95 6.14 3.81
N ALA A 20 -8.49 4.93 3.75
CA ALA A 20 -9.04 4.26 4.93
C ALA A 20 -7.92 3.69 5.79
N LEU A 21 -6.89 3.11 5.17
CA LEU A 21 -5.71 2.58 5.86
C LEU A 21 -4.88 3.71 6.49
N GLU A 22 -4.66 4.82 5.78
CA GLU A 22 -3.97 6.01 6.31
C GLU A 22 -4.65 6.53 7.57
N ARG A 23 -5.98 6.71 7.53
CA ARG A 23 -6.75 7.18 8.71
C ARG A 23 -6.77 6.18 9.85
N ARG A 24 -6.90 4.88 9.55
CA ARG A 24 -7.02 3.83 10.57
C ARG A 24 -5.71 3.57 11.30
N TYR A 25 -4.59 3.63 10.60
CA TYR A 25 -3.27 3.35 11.14
C TYR A 25 -2.41 4.60 11.37
N ALA A 26 -2.94 5.78 11.02
CA ALA A 26 -2.26 7.08 11.09
C ALA A 26 -0.89 7.07 10.39
N ILE A 27 -0.82 6.48 9.21
CA ILE A 27 0.40 6.41 8.40
C ILE A 27 0.27 7.25 7.12
N ASP A 28 1.42 7.65 6.57
CA ASP A 28 1.52 8.02 5.17
C ASP A 28 1.72 6.73 4.36
N PHE A 29 0.73 6.37 3.55
CA PHE A 29 0.76 5.11 2.80
C PHE A 29 1.86 5.13 1.73
N ALA A 30 2.05 6.25 1.04
CA ALA A 30 3.03 6.37 -0.03
C ALA A 30 4.46 6.24 0.52
N ALA A 31 4.73 6.86 1.67
CA ALA A 31 6.02 6.71 2.35
C ALA A 31 6.22 5.30 2.93
N TYR A 32 5.21 4.75 3.61
CA TYR A 32 5.31 3.44 4.27
C TYR A 32 5.44 2.28 3.27
N PHE A 33 4.74 2.37 2.14
CA PHE A 33 4.74 1.34 1.09
C PHE A 33 5.55 1.75 -0.14
N ALA A 34 6.43 2.75 -0.06
CA ALA A 34 7.31 3.16 -1.16
C ALA A 34 7.96 1.97 -1.92
N PRO A 35 8.63 1.00 -1.25
CA PRO A 35 9.21 -0.15 -1.95
C PRO A 35 8.17 -1.10 -2.56
N SER A 36 6.95 -1.15 -2.01
CA SER A 36 5.85 -1.92 -2.59
C SER A 36 5.25 -1.22 -3.81
N LEU A 37 5.18 0.13 -3.79
CA LEU A 37 4.72 0.95 -4.91
C LEU A 37 5.69 0.90 -6.08
N GLU A 38 7.00 0.89 -5.83
CA GLU A 38 8.02 0.67 -6.86
C GLU A 38 7.84 -0.69 -7.55
N LYS A 39 7.56 -1.75 -6.78
CA LYS A 39 7.23 -3.07 -7.35
C LYS A 39 5.89 -3.08 -8.09
N LEU A 40 4.98 -2.16 -7.75
CA LEU A 40 3.69 -2.01 -8.42
C LEU A 40 3.77 -1.27 -9.75
N ALA A 41 4.74 -0.37 -9.93
CA ALA A 41 4.90 0.42 -11.14
C ALA A 41 4.91 -0.41 -12.45
N PRO A 42 5.66 -1.53 -12.57
CA PRO A 42 5.59 -2.37 -13.77
C PRO A 42 4.22 -3.05 -13.93
N LEU A 43 3.58 -3.48 -12.83
CA LEU A 43 2.25 -4.08 -12.86
C LEU A 43 1.17 -3.07 -13.30
N GLU A 44 1.34 -1.79 -12.95
CA GLU A 44 0.50 -0.70 -13.40
C GLU A 44 0.71 -0.40 -14.89
N ALA A 45 1.97 -0.37 -15.34
CA ALA A 45 2.31 -0.20 -16.75
C ALA A 45 1.73 -1.33 -17.62
N ASP A 46 1.69 -2.56 -17.09
CA ASP A 46 1.07 -3.72 -17.73
C ASP A 46 -0.47 -3.72 -17.65
N GLY A 47 -1.08 -2.71 -17.01
CA GLY A 47 -2.52 -2.56 -16.87
C GLY A 47 -3.16 -3.58 -15.93
N LEU A 48 -2.39 -4.20 -15.04
CA LEU A 48 -2.87 -5.18 -14.05
C LEU A 48 -3.46 -4.48 -12.82
N VAL A 49 -2.96 -3.31 -12.49
CA VAL A 49 -3.45 -2.47 -11.39
C VAL A 49 -3.60 -1.03 -11.88
N ARG A 50 -4.46 -0.28 -11.18
CA ARG A 50 -4.58 1.16 -11.33
C ARG A 50 -4.33 1.79 -9.98
N CYS A 51 -3.29 2.61 -9.89
CA CYS A 51 -2.98 3.36 -8.68
C CYS A 51 -3.70 4.70 -8.73
N SER A 52 -4.24 5.12 -7.58
CA SER A 52 -4.78 6.45 -7.38
C SER A 52 -4.45 6.91 -5.97
N PRO A 53 -4.43 8.23 -5.70
CA PRO A 53 -4.12 8.74 -4.37
C PRO A 53 -5.06 8.20 -3.28
N ASP A 54 -6.29 7.87 -3.65
CA ASP A 54 -7.30 7.43 -2.68
C ASP A 54 -7.44 5.91 -2.55
N ARG A 55 -7.05 5.15 -3.59
CA ARG A 55 -7.20 3.69 -3.69
C ARG A 55 -6.31 3.09 -4.76
N ILE A 56 -5.95 1.82 -4.60
CA ILE A 56 -5.32 1.00 -5.64
C ILE A 56 -6.30 -0.09 -6.03
N GLN A 57 -6.62 -0.21 -7.30
CA GLN A 57 -7.58 -1.19 -7.81
C GLN A 57 -6.90 -2.20 -8.73
N VAL A 58 -7.23 -3.48 -8.55
CA VAL A 58 -6.83 -4.54 -9.47
C VAL A 58 -7.78 -4.52 -10.67
N THR A 59 -7.22 -4.49 -11.87
CA THR A 59 -8.03 -4.54 -13.10
C THR A 59 -8.55 -5.96 -13.32
N SER A 60 -9.48 -6.13 -14.25
CA SER A 60 -9.98 -7.46 -14.63
C SER A 60 -8.84 -8.41 -15.04
N GLN A 61 -7.80 -7.91 -15.70
CA GLN A 61 -6.62 -8.71 -16.08
C GLN A 61 -5.73 -9.03 -14.87
N GLY A 62 -5.57 -8.07 -13.95
CA GLY A 62 -4.80 -8.26 -12.72
C GLY A 62 -5.41 -9.27 -11.74
N ARG A 63 -6.71 -9.59 -11.85
CA ARG A 63 -7.35 -10.58 -10.96
C ARG A 63 -6.70 -11.96 -11.02
N LEU A 64 -6.13 -12.34 -12.17
CA LEU A 64 -5.38 -13.59 -12.31
C LEU A 64 -4.04 -13.56 -11.56
N PHE A 65 -3.48 -12.36 -11.37
CA PHE A 65 -2.21 -12.09 -10.71
C PHE A 65 -2.38 -11.54 -9.29
N LEU A 66 -3.59 -11.67 -8.72
CA LEU A 66 -3.94 -11.02 -7.45
C LEU A 66 -3.03 -11.48 -6.30
N ARG A 67 -2.62 -12.75 -6.29
CA ARG A 67 -1.63 -13.27 -5.33
C ARG A 67 -0.25 -12.61 -5.50
N ASN A 68 0.21 -12.41 -6.73
CA ASN A 68 1.49 -11.76 -7.00
C ASN A 68 1.46 -10.28 -6.57
N ILE A 69 0.35 -9.59 -6.83
CA ILE A 69 0.13 -8.21 -6.39
C ILE A 69 0.11 -8.14 -4.85
N ALA A 70 -0.56 -9.08 -4.18
CA ALA A 70 -0.57 -9.16 -2.72
C ALA A 70 0.83 -9.38 -2.14
N MET A 71 1.66 -10.20 -2.77
CA MET A 71 3.04 -10.44 -2.35
C MET A 71 3.92 -9.18 -2.39
N CYS A 72 3.63 -8.20 -3.27
CA CYS A 72 4.32 -6.91 -3.26
C CYS A 72 4.12 -6.15 -1.93
N PHE A 73 2.98 -6.35 -1.27
CA PHE A 73 2.64 -5.76 0.02
C PHE A 73 2.89 -6.70 1.21
N ASP A 74 3.14 -7.98 0.97
CA ASP A 74 3.50 -8.97 2.00
C ASP A 74 5.01 -9.01 2.25
N ALA A 75 5.83 -8.67 1.25
CA ALA A 75 7.29 -8.71 1.31
C ALA A 75 7.82 -8.03 2.58
N TYR A 76 8.25 -8.89 3.49
CA TYR A 76 8.70 -8.67 4.85
C TYR A 76 10.02 -7.88 4.84
N LEU A 77 9.97 -6.55 4.71
CA LEU A 77 11.11 -5.68 4.99
C LEU A 77 10.75 -4.54 5.94
N ASP A 78 11.48 -4.61 7.05
CA ASP A 78 11.99 -3.57 7.92
C ASP A 78 11.01 -2.69 8.69
N ARG A 79 10.91 -3.10 9.97
CA ARG A 79 10.86 -2.27 11.19
C ARG A 79 10.17 -0.90 11.01
N PRO A 80 9.03 -0.66 11.69
CA PRO A 80 8.41 0.65 11.67
C PRO A 80 9.41 1.65 12.24
N ALA A 81 10.00 2.46 11.36
CA ALA A 81 10.50 3.74 11.78
C ALA A 81 9.30 4.48 12.37
N ASP A 82 9.51 4.97 13.57
CA ASP A 82 8.72 5.96 14.28
C ASP A 82 8.48 7.17 13.36
N VAL A 83 7.49 7.10 12.45
CA VAL A 83 7.10 8.23 11.57
C VAL A 83 5.75 8.80 12.00
N LEU A 84 5.50 8.81 13.31
CA LEU A 84 4.48 9.65 13.93
C LEU A 84 5.06 10.43 15.10
N ARG A 85 6.20 11.08 14.86
CA ARG A 85 6.51 12.35 15.51
C ARG A 85 7.15 13.29 14.49
N PRO A 86 6.37 14.12 13.78
CA PRO A 86 6.94 15.35 13.26
C PRO A 86 7.28 16.24 14.48
N ARG A 87 8.46 16.07 15.07
CA ARG A 87 9.05 17.05 16.00
C ARG A 87 9.66 18.18 15.18
N PHE A 88 8.82 18.93 14.49
CA PHE A 88 9.11 20.32 14.19
C PHE A 88 8.52 21.16 15.32
N SER A 89 9.39 21.73 16.17
CA SER A 89 9.21 23.00 16.92
C SER A 89 10.00 23.00 18.24
N ARG A 90 11.23 23.52 18.23
CA ARG A 90 11.61 24.88 18.66
C ARG A 90 13.11 24.93 18.97
N ALA A 91 13.71 26.05 18.59
CA ALA A 91 15.07 26.45 18.89
C ALA A 91 15.37 26.52 20.39
N VAL A 92 16.60 26.15 20.75
CA VAL A 92 17.46 26.81 21.75
C VAL A 92 18.90 26.61 21.33
#